data_AF-A0A9E3D9G9-F1
#
_entry.id   AF-A0A9E3D9G9-F1
#
_cell.length_a   1.000
_cell.length_b   1.000
_cell.length_c   1.000
_cell.angle_alpha   90.00
_cell.angle_beta   90.00
_cell.angle_gamma   90.00
#
_symmetry.space_group_name_H-M   'P 1'
#
loop_
_entity.id
_entity.type
_entity.pdbx_description
1 polymer ?
#
loop_
_entity_poly.entity_id
_entity_poly.type
_entity_poly.pdbx_seq_one_letter_code
_entity_poly.pdbx_strand_id
1 'polypeptide(L)'
;MPDPICPDCGAPMVLRSSPKFRYRSGEPRKFFGCSRFPECTATHCAHPDGKPMGTPADTATKQARIRAHGAFDQLWKGPSAPMSPDDAHIGRFTAEQCEQLIERLRLWSDGEIQPRLIGGAA
;
A
#
# COMPACT_ATOMS: atom_id res chain seq x y z
N MET A 1 4.39 7.96 18.94
CA MET A 1 5.15 7.34 17.83
C MET A 1 5.92 8.45 17.15
N PRO A 2 7.20 8.24 16.78
CA PRO A 2 7.94 9.24 16.03
C PRO A 2 7.28 9.50 14.67
N ASP A 3 7.43 10.72 14.18
CA ASP A 3 6.93 11.11 12.85
C ASP A 3 7.57 10.25 11.75
N PRO A 4 6.81 9.91 10.68
CA PRO A 4 7.32 9.08 9.60
C PRO A 4 8.52 9.71 8.89
N ILE A 5 9.46 8.88 8.45
CA ILE A 5 10.61 9.31 7.65
C ILE A 5 10.26 9.24 6.15
N CYS A 6 10.71 10.24 5.41
CA CYS A 6 10.51 10.33 3.97
C CYS A 6 11.34 9.24 3.26
N PRO A 7 10.70 8.38 2.45
CA PRO A 7 11.39 7.30 1.76
C PRO A 7 12.30 7.79 0.63
N ASP A 8 12.03 8.98 0.08
CA ASP A 8 12.76 9.52 -1.08
C ASP A 8 14.05 10.26 -0.67
N CYS A 9 14.10 10.87 0.53
CA CYS A 9 15.23 11.71 0.92
C CYS A 9 15.67 11.57 2.40
N GLY A 10 15.03 10.71 3.18
CA GLY A 10 15.37 10.47 4.59
C GLY A 10 15.00 11.57 5.58
N ALA A 11 14.42 12.69 5.13
CA ALA A 11 13.98 13.76 6.01
C ALA A 11 12.67 13.41 6.76
N PRO A 12 12.38 14.01 7.92
CA PRO A 12 11.10 13.82 8.60
C PRO A 12 9.92 14.27 7.74
N MET A 13 8.78 13.61 7.88
CA MET A 13 7.51 14.03 7.27
C MET A 13 6.61 14.70 8.31
N VAL A 14 5.89 15.73 7.88
CA VAL A 14 5.02 16.56 8.74
C VAL A 14 3.56 16.31 8.40
N LEU A 15 2.72 16.11 9.40
CA LEU A 15 1.27 15.98 9.23
C LEU A 15 0.65 17.31 8.80
N ARG A 16 -0.10 17.30 7.69
CA ARG A 16 -0.74 18.47 7.07
C ARG A 16 -2.19 18.14 6.72
N SER A 17 -3.00 19.18 6.60
CA SER A 17 -4.40 19.07 6.15
C SER A 17 -4.54 19.55 4.71
N SER A 18 -5.29 18.82 3.89
CA SER A 18 -5.60 19.19 2.51
C SER A 18 -6.77 20.18 2.49
N PRO A 19 -6.64 21.32 1.79
CA PRO A 19 -7.77 22.23 1.59
C PRO A 19 -8.78 21.70 0.56
N LYS A 20 -8.34 20.81 -0.34
CA LYS A 20 -9.13 20.33 -1.49
C LYS A 20 -9.90 19.04 -1.19
N PHE A 21 -9.30 18.12 -0.43
CA PHE A 21 -9.85 16.79 -0.23
C PHE A 21 -10.40 16.61 1.19
N ARG A 22 -11.54 15.90 1.31
CA ARG A 22 -12.20 15.60 2.59
C ARG A 22 -12.38 14.10 2.81
N TYR A 23 -12.40 13.67 4.07
CA TYR A 23 -12.85 12.33 4.44
C TYR A 23 -14.38 12.23 4.27
N ARG A 24 -14.92 11.01 4.35
CA ARG A 24 -16.36 10.77 4.29
C ARG A 24 -17.12 11.51 5.41
N SER A 25 -16.48 11.74 6.56
CA SER A 25 -17.01 12.53 7.67
C SER A 25 -17.12 14.04 7.39
N GLY A 26 -16.56 14.54 6.27
CA GLY A 26 -16.52 15.97 5.93
C GLY A 26 -15.27 16.71 6.45
N GLU A 27 -14.51 16.10 7.36
CA GLU A 27 -13.25 16.64 7.85
C GLU A 27 -12.19 16.77 6.73
N PRO A 28 -11.31 17.79 6.76
CA PRO A 28 -10.19 17.90 5.83
C PRO A 28 -9.31 16.64 5.86
N ARG A 29 -8.92 16.13 4.68
CA ARG A 29 -8.01 14.98 4.62
C ARG A 29 -6.66 15.35 5.16
N LYS A 30 -6.12 14.50 6.02
CA LYS A 30 -4.76 14.63 6.53
C LYS A 30 -3.79 13.79 5.69
N PHE A 31 -2.57 14.28 5.56
CA PHE A 31 -1.48 13.59 4.88
C PHE A 31 -0.15 14.03 5.49
N PHE A 32 0.84 13.15 5.45
CA PHE A 32 2.22 13.49 5.74
C PHE A 32 2.87 14.01 4.47
N GLY A 33 3.49 15.19 4.54
CA GLY A 33 4.33 15.75 3.47
C GLY A 33 5.77 15.89 3.94
N CYS A 34 6.74 15.70 3.04
CA CYS A 34 8.15 15.89 3.37
C CYS A 34 8.41 17.28 3.97
N SER A 35 9.26 17.34 5.00
CA SER A 35 9.71 18.62 5.59
C SER A 35 10.53 19.46 4.63
N ARG A 36 11.20 18.84 3.64
CA ARG A 36 11.98 19.48 2.58
C ARG A 36 11.15 19.85 1.36
N PHE A 37 9.87 20.14 1.51
CA PHE A 37 9.09 20.69 0.41
C PHE A 37 9.49 22.16 0.18
N PRO A 38 9.73 22.62 -1.06
CA PRO A 38 9.38 21.99 -2.34
C PRO A 38 10.45 21.08 -2.98
N GLU A 39 11.64 20.97 -2.42
CA GLU A 39 12.75 20.17 -3.00
C GLU A 39 12.43 18.66 -3.03
N CYS A 40 11.58 18.18 -2.12
CA CYS A 40 11.05 16.83 -2.08
C CYS A 40 9.53 16.88 -1.92
N THR A 41 8.80 16.30 -2.88
CA THR A 41 7.33 16.33 -2.96
C THR A 41 6.67 15.05 -2.44
N ALA A 42 7.44 14.18 -1.78
CA ALA A 42 6.94 12.93 -1.22
C ALA A 42 5.79 13.17 -0.25
N THR A 43 4.72 12.38 -0.40
CA THR A 43 3.52 12.44 0.44
C THR A 43 3.02 11.05 0.79
N HIS A 44 2.43 10.93 1.98
CA HIS A 44 1.83 9.70 2.49
C HIS A 44 0.48 9.97 3.14
N CYS A 45 -0.51 9.12 2.90
CA CYS A 45 -1.87 9.33 3.43
C CYS A 45 -1.91 9.10 4.95
N ALA A 46 -2.74 9.89 5.64
CA ALA A 46 -3.03 9.70 7.05
C ALA A 46 -4.52 9.38 7.27
N HIS A 47 -4.80 8.71 8.38
CA HIS A 47 -6.13 8.53 8.94
C HIS A 47 -6.63 9.87 9.54
N PRO A 48 -7.96 10.00 9.78
CA PRO A 48 -8.52 11.17 10.46
C PRO A 48 -7.88 11.45 11.83
N ASP A 49 -7.47 10.40 12.54
CA ASP A 49 -6.76 10.49 13.83
C ASP A 49 -5.28 10.93 13.71
N GLY A 50 -4.78 11.15 12.49
CA GLY A 50 -3.43 11.59 12.21
C GLY A 50 -2.39 10.47 12.12
N LYS A 51 -2.77 9.20 12.25
CA LYS A 51 -1.83 8.08 12.06
C LYS A 51 -1.58 7.80 10.57
N PRO A 52 -0.38 7.35 10.18
CA PRO A 52 -0.10 7.01 8.79
C PRO A 52 -0.90 5.76 8.37
N MET A 53 -1.42 5.74 7.14
CA MET A 53 -2.20 4.60 6.59
C MET A 53 -1.33 3.40 6.16
N GLY A 54 -0.14 3.25 6.74
CA GLY A 54 0.89 2.30 6.34
C GLY A 54 2.29 2.89 6.50
N THR A 55 3.31 2.18 6.03
CA THR A 55 4.68 2.70 6.04
C THR A 55 4.89 3.60 4.82
N PRO A 56 5.37 4.85 4.95
CA PRO A 56 5.76 5.65 3.79
C PRO A 56 6.69 4.85 2.88
N ALA A 57 6.48 4.94 1.58
CA ALA A 57 7.29 4.23 0.61
C ALA A 57 7.53 5.10 -0.62
N ASP A 58 8.64 4.83 -1.29
CA ASP A 58 9.03 5.54 -2.50
C ASP A 58 8.01 5.31 -3.62
N THR A 59 8.20 6.04 -4.73
CA THR A 59 7.27 5.97 -5.87
C THR A 59 7.15 4.54 -6.41
N ALA A 60 8.26 3.80 -6.53
CA ALA A 60 8.28 2.44 -7.07
C ALA A 60 7.48 1.47 -6.18
N THR A 61 7.73 1.49 -4.87
CA THR A 61 7.04 0.65 -3.90
C THR A 61 5.57 1.04 -3.78
N LYS A 62 5.24 2.32 -3.85
CA LYS A 62 3.86 2.79 -3.87
C LYS A 62 3.09 2.23 -5.07
N GLN A 63 3.70 2.24 -6.27
CA GLN A 63 3.10 1.63 -7.45
C GLN A 63 2.95 0.12 -7.32
N ALA A 64 3.95 -0.57 -6.77
CA ALA A 64 3.87 -2.01 -6.52
C ALA A 64 2.71 -2.36 -5.56
N ARG A 65 2.53 -1.59 -4.48
CA ARG A 65 1.39 -1.75 -3.54
C ARG A 65 0.04 -1.52 -4.20
N ILE A 66 -0.08 -0.50 -5.06
CA ILE A 66 -1.32 -0.23 -5.80
C ILE A 66 -1.66 -1.40 -6.74
N ARG A 67 -0.67 -1.92 -7.47
CA ARG A 67 -0.86 -3.11 -8.34
C ARG A 67 -1.28 -4.33 -7.54
N ALA A 68 -0.61 -4.59 -6.42
CA ALA A 68 -0.92 -5.71 -5.54
C ALA A 68 -2.32 -5.60 -4.96
N HIS A 69 -2.75 -4.41 -4.53
CA HIS A 69 -4.12 -4.17 -4.07
C HIS A 69 -5.14 -4.42 -5.18
N GLY A 70 -4.91 -3.91 -6.39
CA GLY A 70 -5.80 -4.14 -7.53
C GLY A 70 -5.93 -5.61 -7.92
N ALA A 71 -4.85 -6.39 -7.82
CA ALA A 71 -4.88 -7.83 -8.05
C ALA A 71 -5.61 -8.58 -6.92
N PHE A 72 -5.36 -8.19 -5.67
CA PHE A 72 -5.93 -8.84 -4.49
C PHE A 72 -7.43 -8.54 -4.30
N ASP A 73 -7.89 -7.32 -4.62
CA ASP A 73 -9.30 -6.91 -4.52
C ASP A 73 -10.24 -7.80 -5.33
N GLN A 74 -9.75 -8.44 -6.39
CA GLN A 74 -10.54 -9.36 -7.21
C GLN A 74 -10.93 -10.62 -6.43
N LEU A 75 -10.13 -11.06 -5.45
CA LEU A 75 -10.46 -12.18 -4.58
C LEU A 75 -11.50 -11.82 -3.52
N TRP A 76 -11.54 -10.56 -3.07
CA TRP A 76 -12.44 -10.11 -2.00
C TRP A 76 -13.92 -9.99 -2.41
N LYS A 77 -14.22 -10.09 -3.72
CA LYS A 77 -15.60 -10.11 -4.22
C LYS A 77 -16.27 -11.50 -4.13
N GLY A 78 -15.56 -12.53 -3.64
CA GLY A 78 -16.07 -13.89 -3.42
C GLY A 78 -16.47 -14.18 -1.94
N PRO A 79 -17.11 -15.32 -1.66
CA PRO A 79 -17.66 -15.66 -0.33
C PRO A 79 -16.61 -16.01 0.74
N SER A 80 -15.31 -15.93 0.45
CA SER A 80 -14.25 -16.38 1.36
C SER A 80 -13.00 -15.52 1.19
N ALA A 81 -12.89 -14.47 1.99
CA ALA A 81 -11.63 -13.77 2.18
C ALA A 81 -10.61 -14.73 2.82
N PRO A 82 -9.47 -15.05 2.19
CA PRO A 82 -8.47 -15.99 2.74
C PRO A 82 -7.77 -15.51 4.03
N MET A 83 -8.03 -14.28 4.49
CA MET A 83 -7.52 -13.72 5.75
C MET A 83 -8.37 -12.53 6.20
N SER A 84 -8.14 -12.02 7.41
CA SER A 84 -8.85 -10.83 7.89
C SER A 84 -8.42 -9.56 7.11
N PRO A 85 -9.26 -8.52 7.01
CA PRO A 85 -8.87 -7.23 6.43
C PRO A 85 -7.65 -6.60 7.11
N ASP A 86 -7.44 -6.86 8.40
CA ASP A 86 -6.29 -6.36 9.15
C ASP A 86 -4.99 -7.08 8.74
N ASP A 87 -5.05 -8.37 8.44
CA ASP A 87 -3.91 -9.17 7.97
C ASP A 87 -3.53 -8.85 6.51
N ALA A 88 -4.48 -8.35 5.72
CA ALA A 88 -4.29 -7.97 4.32
C ALA A 88 -3.72 -6.54 4.15
N HIS A 89 -2.90 -6.05 5.09
CA HIS A 89 -2.29 -4.71 5.02
C HIS A 89 -1.10 -4.63 4.03
N ILE A 90 -1.40 -4.70 2.73
CA ILE A 90 -0.44 -4.48 1.62
C ILE A 90 0.30 -3.13 1.76
N GLY A 91 -0.29 -2.17 2.48
CA GLY A 91 0.33 -0.88 2.85
C GLY A 91 1.64 -0.96 3.65
N ARG A 92 2.07 -2.16 4.07
CA ARG A 92 3.36 -2.40 4.75
C ARG A 92 4.36 -3.19 3.90
N PHE A 93 3.98 -3.68 2.73
CA PHE A 93 4.83 -4.56 1.91
C PHE A 93 5.99 -3.78 1.26
N THR A 94 7.11 -4.46 1.04
CA THR A 94 8.16 -4.01 0.12
C THR A 94 7.71 -4.20 -1.33
N ALA A 95 8.40 -3.58 -2.29
CA ALA A 95 8.11 -3.78 -3.70
C ALA A 95 8.22 -5.27 -4.09
N GLU A 96 9.23 -5.98 -3.59
CA GLU A 96 9.41 -7.41 -3.82
C GLU A 96 8.25 -8.25 -3.26
N GLN A 97 7.81 -7.97 -2.04
CA GLN A 97 6.67 -8.67 -1.43
C GLN A 97 5.38 -8.44 -2.23
N CYS A 98 5.19 -7.25 -2.81
CA CYS A 98 4.06 -6.98 -3.70
C CYS A 98 4.12 -7.82 -4.97
N GLU A 99 5.29 -7.95 -5.61
CA GLU A 99 5.44 -8.77 -6.82
C GLU A 99 5.26 -10.27 -6.52
N GLN A 100 5.82 -10.76 -5.40
CA GLN A 100 5.60 -12.14 -4.93
C GLN A 100 4.11 -12.42 -4.67
N LEU A 101 3.39 -11.47 -4.07
CA LEU A 101 1.94 -11.59 -3.86
C LEU A 101 1.20 -11.69 -5.20
N ILE A 102 1.47 -10.79 -6.14
CA ILE A 102 0.85 -10.81 -7.47
C ILE A 102 1.11 -12.13 -8.18
N GLU A 103 2.34 -12.65 -8.11
CA GLU A 103 2.69 -13.92 -8.73
C GLU A 103 1.96 -15.11 -8.09
N ARG A 104 1.83 -15.12 -6.77
CA ARG A 104 1.02 -16.13 -6.05
C ARG A 104 -0.46 -16.06 -6.45
N LEU A 105 -1.00 -14.86 -6.62
CA LEU A 105 -2.39 -14.67 -7.05
C LEU A 105 -2.65 -15.20 -8.47
N ARG A 106 -1.67 -15.12 -9.38
CA ARG A 106 -1.77 -15.72 -10.73
C ARG A 106 -1.88 -17.24 -10.70
N LEU A 107 -1.35 -17.86 -9.66
CA LEU A 107 -1.37 -19.31 -9.45
C LEU A 107 -2.57 -19.75 -8.60
N TRP A 108 -3.40 -18.82 -8.12
CA TRP A 108 -4.53 -19.15 -7.26
C TRP A 108 -5.74 -19.61 -8.09
N SER A 109 -6.27 -20.79 -7.78
CA SER A 109 -7.52 -21.34 -8.33
C SER A 109 -8.25 -22.12 -7.25
N ASP A 110 -9.58 -21.96 -7.16
CA ASP A 110 -10.46 -22.72 -6.25
C ASP A 110 -10.01 -22.78 -4.77
N GLY A 111 -9.42 -21.70 -4.25
CA GLY A 111 -9.00 -21.62 -2.85
C GLY A 111 -7.57 -22.08 -2.56
N GLU A 112 -6.85 -22.63 -3.54
CA GLU A 112 -5.49 -23.15 -3.36
C GLU A 112 -4.49 -22.52 -4.35
N ILE A 113 -3.23 -22.41 -3.94
CA ILE A 113 -2.13 -22.00 -4.81
C ILE A 113 -1.66 -23.22 -5.60
N GLN A 114 -1.84 -23.17 -6.91
CA GLN A 114 -1.41 -24.22 -7.81
C GLN A 114 0.14 -24.23 -7.90
N PRO A 115 0.77 -25.42 -7.92
CA PRO A 115 2.20 -25.51 -8.21
C PRO A 115 2.46 -24.85 -9.56
N ARG A 116 3.56 -24.08 -9.69
CA ARG A 116 3.98 -23.62 -11.02
C ARG A 116 4.11 -24.85 -11.91
N LEU A 117 3.40 -24.86 -13.03
CA LEU A 117 3.75 -25.73 -14.13
C LEU A 117 5.16 -25.34 -14.55
N ILE A 118 6.16 -26.05 -14.01
CA ILE A 118 7.49 -26.11 -14.60
C ILE A 118 7.25 -26.68 -15.99
N GLY A 119 7.20 -25.79 -16.98
CA GLY A 119 7.14 -26.18 -18.38
C GLY A 119 8.34 -27.06 -18.65
N GLY A 120 8.09 -28.37 -18.77
CA GLY A 120 9.02 -29.27 -19.40
C GLY A 120 9.25 -28.78 -20.83
N ALA A 121 10.50 -28.46 -21.13
CA ALA A 121 11.03 -28.56 -22.47
C ALA A 121 12.15 -29.59 -22.40
N ALA A 122 12.01 -30.59 -23.26
CA ALA A 122 12.85 -31.77 -23.41
C ALA A 122 14.31 -31.45 -23.76
#